data_AF-A0A1Q7G1L1-F1
#
_entry.id   AF-A0A1Q7G1L1-F1
#
_cell.length_a   1.000
_cell.length_b   1.000
_cell.length_c   1.000
_cell.angle_alpha   90.00
_cell.angle_beta   90.00
_cell.angle_gamma   90.00
#
_symmetry.space_group_name_H-M   'P 1'
#
loop_
_entity.id
_entity.type
_entity.pdbx_description
1 polymer ?
#
loop_
_entity_poly.entity_id
_entity_poly.type
_entity_poly.pdbx_seq_one_letter_code
_entity_poly.pdbx_strand_id
1 'polypeptide(L)'
;MKSRARTIGAAAALLLFAGTRGALAQPVPTTVDGLIGAAKNAAGLEWPGTFLRLCIPPPAAPAPATTTGARGGARGTPPAPPARETWYGEPAKVADNLYFLGTKIHNAWAIVGNGGIIILEALFDYAAQDEIFGGMRKLNLDSRKVKYVILSHAHADHDGGARLLQDEIPGVHLVYGAADWDAVDKSTNHAGGKPKRDMVGTDGMKISVGDASVQIVTMPGHTPGTLSFLFEVRDNGKPLRIAYVGGTAIPFNADAAYYDGYIASSKKMAKAAADFGATALMSNHTEFDNGFFKAHTAANRKPGEANPFDAGAAAVARYFAVVQDCTTAARIRATGK
;
A
#
# COMPACT_ATOMS: atom_id res chain seq x y z
N MET A 1 -79.11 30.83 8.11
CA MET A 1 -79.25 31.30 9.50
C MET A 1 -78.79 30.19 10.45
N LYS A 2 -77.85 30.51 11.38
CA LYS A 2 -77.53 29.82 12.66
C LYS A 2 -77.08 28.34 12.58
N SER A 3 -75.81 27.98 12.83
CA SER A 3 -75.02 27.94 14.09
C SER A 3 -75.14 26.62 14.87
N ARG A 4 -73.96 26.10 15.28
CA ARG A 4 -73.63 25.08 16.31
C ARG A 4 -73.70 23.61 15.88
N ALA A 5 -72.86 22.68 16.34
CA ALA A 5 -71.62 22.69 17.10
C ALA A 5 -71.00 21.27 17.05
N ARG A 6 -69.68 21.22 16.91
CA ARG A 6 -68.72 20.28 17.52
C ARG A 6 -69.23 18.91 18.04
N THR A 7 -68.61 17.85 17.52
CA THR A 7 -68.26 16.66 18.32
C THR A 7 -66.83 16.25 18.01
N ILE A 8 -66.02 16.15 19.07
CA ILE A 8 -64.60 15.83 19.07
C ILE A 8 -64.48 14.30 19.04
N GLY A 9 -63.86 13.77 17.99
CA GLY A 9 -63.45 12.36 17.91
C GLY A 9 -61.94 12.25 18.12
N ALA A 10 -61.53 11.73 19.27
CA ALA A 10 -60.13 11.44 19.56
C ALA A 10 -59.69 10.23 18.72
N ALA A 11 -58.83 10.45 17.72
CA ALA A 11 -58.14 9.38 17.01
C ALA A 11 -56.84 9.06 17.76
N ALA A 12 -56.79 7.88 18.39
CA ALA A 12 -55.58 7.32 18.95
C ALA A 12 -54.61 6.96 17.81
N ALA A 13 -53.53 7.71 17.67
CA ALA A 13 -52.42 7.35 16.79
C ALA A 13 -51.60 6.25 17.46
N LEU A 14 -51.72 5.01 16.97
CA LEU A 14 -50.78 3.94 17.30
C LEU A 14 -49.40 4.31 16.73
N LEU A 15 -48.46 4.60 17.63
CA LEU A 15 -47.04 4.66 17.32
C LEU A 15 -46.53 3.24 17.06
N LEU A 16 -46.39 2.88 15.78
CA LEU A 16 -45.62 1.72 15.36
C LEU A 16 -44.14 1.99 15.66
N PHE A 17 -43.64 1.47 16.77
CA PHE A 17 -42.21 1.30 16.98
C PHE A 17 -41.69 0.27 15.98
N ALA A 18 -41.19 0.74 14.84
CA ALA A 18 -40.32 -0.07 13.99
C ALA A 18 -39.01 -0.31 14.75
N GLY A 19 -38.94 -1.45 15.43
CA GLY A 19 -37.72 -1.90 16.10
C GLY A 19 -36.58 -1.94 15.10
N THR A 20 -35.51 -1.20 15.40
CA THR A 20 -34.21 -1.35 14.74
C THR A 20 -33.75 -2.78 14.97
N ARG A 21 -33.89 -3.62 13.93
CA ARG A 21 -33.22 -4.92 13.90
C ARG A 21 -31.73 -4.63 13.97
N GLY A 22 -31.13 -4.86 15.15
CA GLY A 22 -29.68 -4.86 15.30
C GLY A 22 -29.10 -5.75 14.20
N ALA A 23 -28.17 -5.20 13.43
CA ALA A 23 -27.40 -5.99 12.48
C ALA A 23 -26.68 -7.07 13.29
N LEU A 24 -27.20 -8.30 13.25
CA LEU A 24 -26.51 -9.46 13.79
C LEU A 24 -25.20 -9.55 13.02
N ALA A 25 -24.09 -9.31 13.72
CA ALA A 25 -22.75 -9.53 13.20
C ALA A 25 -22.71 -10.95 12.63
N GLN A 26 -22.54 -11.08 11.32
CA GLN A 26 -22.41 -12.37 10.67
C GLN A 26 -21.20 -13.08 11.29
N PRO A 27 -21.28 -14.38 11.61
CA PRO A 27 -20.15 -15.11 12.14
C PRO A 27 -18.98 -15.03 11.16
N VAL A 28 -17.77 -14.78 11.69
CA VAL A 28 -16.55 -14.77 10.89
C VAL A 28 -16.39 -16.15 10.24
N PRO A 29 -16.25 -16.25 8.90
CA PRO A 29 -16.06 -17.54 8.25
C PRO A 29 -14.80 -18.23 8.78
N THR A 30 -14.90 -19.52 9.06
CA THR A 30 -13.76 -20.33 9.55
C THR A 30 -13.28 -21.37 8.54
N THR A 31 -14.02 -21.59 7.45
CA THR A 31 -13.62 -22.48 6.37
C THR A 31 -12.85 -21.70 5.30
N VAL A 32 -11.94 -22.37 4.59
CA VAL A 32 -11.17 -21.79 3.48
C VAL A 32 -12.10 -21.17 2.43
N ASP A 33 -13.12 -21.91 1.99
CA ASP A 33 -14.07 -21.41 0.98
C ASP A 33 -14.91 -20.24 1.48
N GLY A 34 -15.30 -20.26 2.76
CA GLY A 34 -16.02 -19.16 3.39
C GLY A 34 -15.18 -17.89 3.48
N LEU A 35 -13.91 -18.01 3.85
CA LEU A 35 -12.96 -16.89 3.90
C LEU A 35 -12.71 -16.31 2.50
N ILE A 36 -12.52 -17.16 1.49
CA ILE A 36 -12.34 -16.70 0.10
C ILE A 36 -13.61 -16.02 -0.42
N GLY A 37 -14.79 -16.54 -0.09
CA GLY A 37 -16.06 -15.91 -0.42
C GLY A 37 -16.21 -14.53 0.21
N ALA A 38 -15.88 -14.40 1.50
CA ALA A 38 -15.89 -13.12 2.20
C ALA A 38 -14.87 -12.13 1.62
N ALA A 39 -13.64 -12.58 1.37
CA ALA A 39 -12.60 -11.76 0.73
C ALA A 39 -13.03 -11.29 -0.66
N LYS A 40 -13.64 -12.15 -1.48
CA LYS A 40 -14.15 -11.79 -2.80
C LYS A 40 -15.22 -10.69 -2.71
N ASN A 41 -16.15 -10.82 -1.76
CA ASN A 41 -17.19 -9.83 -1.54
C ASN A 41 -16.62 -8.50 -1.01
N ALA A 42 -15.63 -8.56 -0.12
CA ALA A 42 -14.94 -7.39 0.41
C ALA A 42 -14.16 -6.66 -0.70
N ALA A 43 -13.48 -7.40 -1.57
CA ALA A 43 -12.66 -6.85 -2.63
C ALA A 43 -13.44 -5.94 -3.57
N GLY A 44 -14.68 -6.30 -3.88
CA GLY A 44 -15.53 -5.52 -4.78
C GLY A 44 -14.84 -5.27 -6.11
N LEU A 45 -14.99 -4.06 -6.63
CA LEU A 45 -14.28 -3.60 -7.83
C LEU A 45 -13.02 -2.81 -7.49
N GLU A 46 -12.84 -2.45 -6.22
CA GLU A 46 -11.73 -1.61 -5.77
C GLU A 46 -10.44 -2.42 -5.59
N TRP A 47 -10.53 -3.65 -5.07
CA TRP A 47 -9.36 -4.46 -4.67
C TRP A 47 -9.23 -5.82 -5.37
N PRO A 48 -9.55 -5.96 -6.68
CA PRO A 48 -9.50 -7.25 -7.36
C PRO A 48 -8.07 -7.83 -7.40
N GLY A 49 -7.03 -6.99 -7.58
CA GLY A 49 -5.65 -7.47 -7.58
C GLY A 49 -5.20 -7.99 -6.22
N THR A 50 -5.55 -7.29 -5.14
CA THR A 50 -5.30 -7.77 -3.76
C THR A 50 -5.95 -9.14 -3.51
N PHE A 51 -7.20 -9.31 -3.92
CA PHE A 51 -7.89 -10.60 -3.82
C PHE A 51 -7.18 -11.68 -4.63
N LEU A 52 -6.90 -11.42 -5.91
CA LEU A 52 -6.26 -12.39 -6.79
C LEU A 52 -4.88 -12.80 -6.26
N ARG A 53 -4.09 -11.85 -5.77
CA ARG A 53 -2.73 -12.12 -5.28
C ARG A 53 -2.68 -12.96 -4.02
N LEU A 54 -3.66 -12.78 -3.12
CA LEU A 54 -3.62 -13.36 -1.78
C LEU A 54 -4.53 -14.58 -1.61
N CYS A 55 -5.67 -14.63 -2.29
CA CYS A 55 -6.62 -15.72 -2.14
C CYS A 55 -6.40 -16.85 -3.16
N ILE A 56 -5.81 -16.54 -4.31
CA ILE A 56 -5.57 -17.50 -5.40
C ILE A 56 -4.08 -17.81 -5.45
N PRO A 57 -3.61 -18.88 -4.75
CA PRO A 57 -2.21 -19.26 -4.80
C PRO A 57 -1.84 -19.65 -6.24
N PRO A 58 -0.64 -19.28 -6.71
CA PRO A 58 -0.14 -19.78 -7.98
C PRO A 58 -0.05 -21.31 -7.93
N PRO A 59 -0.14 -22.00 -9.08
CA PRO A 59 0.09 -23.44 -9.13
C PRO A 59 1.41 -23.78 -8.44
N ALA A 60 1.47 -24.92 -7.76
CA ALA A 60 2.73 -25.41 -7.21
C ALA A 60 3.76 -25.47 -8.35
N ALA A 61 4.89 -24.77 -8.16
CA ALA A 61 5.98 -24.86 -9.10
C ALA A 61 6.37 -26.34 -9.24
N PRO A 62 6.58 -26.87 -10.45
CA PRO A 62 7.06 -28.24 -10.60
C PRO A 62 8.35 -28.37 -9.78
N ALA A 63 8.49 -29.50 -9.07
CA ALA A 63 9.69 -29.81 -8.32
C ALA A 63 10.91 -29.58 -9.23
N PRO A 64 12.01 -28.98 -8.73
CA PRO A 64 13.22 -28.85 -9.53
C PRO A 64 13.57 -30.23 -10.07
N ALA A 65 13.63 -30.37 -11.39
CA ALA A 65 14.07 -31.61 -12.00
C ALA A 65 15.42 -31.95 -11.39
N THR A 66 15.54 -33.12 -10.78
CA THR A 66 16.81 -33.64 -10.29
C THR A 66 17.70 -33.94 -11.49
N THR A 67 18.31 -32.92 -12.06
CA THR A 67 19.40 -33.10 -13.03
C THR A 67 20.65 -33.43 -12.25
N THR A 68 20.87 -34.72 -12.05
CA THR A 68 22.18 -35.27 -11.72
C THR A 68 23.11 -35.00 -12.90
N GLY A 69 23.80 -33.85 -12.87
CA GLY A 69 24.74 -33.47 -13.93
C GLY A 69 25.57 -32.24 -13.57
N ALA A 70 26.80 -32.48 -13.09
CA ALA A 70 27.95 -31.58 -13.02
C ALA A 70 27.78 -30.20 -12.35
N ARG A 71 28.33 -30.09 -11.13
CA ARG A 71 28.81 -28.83 -10.55
C ARG A 71 29.94 -28.27 -11.43
N GLY A 72 29.59 -27.34 -12.33
CA GLY A 72 30.53 -26.48 -13.04
C GLY A 72 30.12 -25.03 -12.82
N GLY A 73 30.95 -24.25 -12.12
CA GLY A 73 30.68 -22.85 -11.83
C GLY A 73 30.67 -22.02 -13.10
N ALA A 74 29.51 -21.48 -13.45
CA ALA A 74 29.39 -20.29 -14.28
C ALA A 74 28.72 -19.22 -13.42
N ARG A 75 29.48 -18.18 -13.04
CA ARG A 75 28.90 -16.90 -12.63
C ARG A 75 28.19 -16.36 -13.87
N GLY A 76 26.92 -16.69 -14.04
CA GLY A 76 26.09 -16.14 -15.09
C GLY A 76 26.08 -14.62 -14.96
N THR A 77 26.25 -13.93 -16.09
CA THR A 77 26.00 -12.49 -16.18
C THR A 77 24.61 -12.20 -15.60
N PRO A 78 24.44 -11.19 -14.74
CA PRO A 78 23.12 -10.78 -14.28
C PRO A 78 22.20 -10.59 -15.50
N PRO A 79 20.93 -11.02 -15.43
CA PRO A 79 19.99 -10.79 -16.51
C PRO A 79 19.99 -9.31 -16.89
N ALA A 80 19.97 -9.00 -18.19
CA ALA A 80 19.80 -7.64 -18.65
C ALA A 80 18.48 -7.07 -18.08
N PRO A 81 18.41 -5.75 -17.81
CA PRO A 81 17.16 -5.11 -17.43
C PRO A 81 16.05 -5.41 -18.44
N PRO A 82 14.77 -5.51 -18.00
CA PRO A 82 13.65 -5.66 -18.90
C PRO A 82 13.54 -4.46 -19.85
N ALA A 83 12.97 -4.70 -21.04
CA ALA A 83 12.75 -3.64 -22.04
C ALA A 83 11.97 -2.47 -21.42
N ARG A 84 12.46 -1.25 -21.62
CA ARG A 84 11.98 -0.03 -20.95
C ARG A 84 10.47 0.15 -21.07
N GLU A 85 9.91 -0.17 -22.22
CA GLU A 85 8.49 -0.02 -22.56
C GLU A 85 7.58 -0.87 -21.68
N THR A 86 8.11 -1.95 -21.08
CA THR A 86 7.35 -2.87 -20.22
C THR A 86 7.12 -2.34 -18.81
N TRP A 87 8.00 -1.46 -18.32
CA TRP A 87 7.92 -0.91 -16.97
C TRP A 87 7.73 0.60 -16.95
N TYR A 88 8.27 1.35 -17.91
CA TYR A 88 8.27 2.81 -17.86
C TYR A 88 6.86 3.41 -17.78
N GLY A 89 6.63 4.24 -16.76
CA GLY A 89 5.46 5.08 -16.58
C GLY A 89 5.79 6.55 -16.83
N GLU A 90 4.81 7.34 -17.31
CA GLU A 90 4.99 8.79 -17.26
C GLU A 90 4.78 9.26 -15.80
N PRO A 91 5.48 10.31 -15.35
CA PRO A 91 5.21 10.90 -14.05
C PRO A 91 3.89 11.70 -14.11
N ALA A 92 3.18 11.80 -13.00
CA ALA A 92 1.89 12.49 -12.95
C ALA A 92 1.71 13.30 -11.66
N LYS A 93 1.02 14.44 -11.75
CA LYS A 93 0.54 15.17 -10.58
C LYS A 93 -0.82 14.60 -10.16
N VAL A 94 -0.91 14.10 -8.92
CA VAL A 94 -2.11 13.42 -8.40
C VAL A 94 -2.94 14.31 -7.49
N ALA A 95 -2.27 15.13 -6.69
CA ALA A 95 -2.89 16.15 -5.84
C ALA A 95 -1.99 17.40 -5.83
N ASP A 96 -2.37 18.46 -5.12
CA ASP A 96 -1.65 19.74 -5.10
C ASP A 96 -0.18 19.55 -4.75
N ASN A 97 0.11 18.62 -3.82
CA ASN A 97 1.43 18.32 -3.30
C ASN A 97 1.81 16.83 -3.33
N LEU A 98 1.13 16.02 -4.15
CA LEU A 98 1.41 14.59 -4.34
C LEU A 98 1.66 14.28 -5.80
N TYR A 99 2.76 13.58 -6.07
CA TYR A 99 3.22 13.27 -7.42
C TYR A 99 3.61 11.80 -7.54
N PHE A 100 3.20 11.18 -8.64
CA PHE A 100 3.59 9.84 -9.03
C PHE A 100 4.93 9.87 -9.77
N LEU A 101 5.85 9.03 -9.32
CA LEU A 101 7.19 8.81 -9.86
C LEU A 101 7.46 7.31 -10.03
N GLY A 102 6.41 6.51 -10.18
CA GLY A 102 6.50 5.06 -10.26
C GLY A 102 6.51 4.53 -11.68
N THR A 103 6.80 3.25 -11.79
CA THR A 103 6.65 2.45 -13.02
C THR A 103 5.17 2.08 -13.24
N LYS A 104 4.86 1.41 -14.35
CA LYS A 104 3.56 0.76 -14.59
C LYS A 104 3.16 -0.29 -13.55
N ILE A 105 4.11 -0.77 -12.75
CA ILE A 105 3.94 -1.93 -11.85
C ILE A 105 4.23 -1.54 -10.39
N HIS A 106 5.40 -0.96 -10.13
CA HIS A 106 5.88 -0.53 -8.82
C HIS A 106 5.68 0.97 -8.65
N ASN A 107 5.04 1.35 -7.55
CA ASN A 107 4.69 2.74 -7.27
C ASN A 107 5.83 3.42 -6.50
N ALA A 108 6.19 4.64 -6.89
CA ALA A 108 6.98 5.56 -6.08
C ALA A 108 6.33 6.94 -6.10
N TRP A 109 6.50 7.70 -5.02
CA TRP A 109 5.75 8.93 -4.79
C TRP A 109 6.64 10.06 -4.27
N ALA A 110 6.37 11.29 -4.70
CA ALA A 110 6.89 12.48 -4.05
C ALA A 110 5.77 13.23 -3.32
N ILE A 111 6.01 13.52 -2.04
CA ILE A 111 5.17 14.37 -1.20
C ILE A 111 5.92 15.66 -0.95
N VAL A 112 5.36 16.77 -1.45
CA VAL A 112 5.99 18.09 -1.38
C VAL A 112 5.45 18.85 -0.17
N GLY A 113 6.34 19.41 0.63
CA GLY A 113 6.03 20.39 1.66
C GLY A 113 6.84 21.66 1.49
N ASN A 114 6.51 22.69 2.26
CA ASN A 114 7.22 23.96 2.21
C ASN A 114 8.68 23.89 2.74
N GLY A 115 9.04 22.81 3.45
CA GLY A 115 10.40 22.56 3.95
C GLY A 115 11.23 21.60 3.11
N GLY A 116 10.67 20.99 2.06
CA GLY A 116 11.36 19.98 1.25
C GLY A 116 10.44 18.91 0.66
N ILE A 117 11.01 17.80 0.23
CA ILE A 117 10.30 16.68 -0.41
C ILE A 117 10.60 15.38 0.35
N ILE A 118 9.58 14.55 0.53
CA ILE A 118 9.69 13.15 0.96
C ILE A 118 9.43 12.27 -0.26
N ILE A 119 10.32 11.31 -0.52
CA ILE A 119 10.12 10.25 -1.51
C ILE A 119 9.68 8.98 -0.79
N LEU A 120 8.68 8.29 -1.33
CA LEU A 120 8.30 6.94 -0.94
C LEU A 120 8.72 5.96 -2.02
N GLU A 121 9.46 4.92 -1.63
CA GLU A 121 10.11 3.91 -2.48
C GLU A 121 11.24 4.43 -3.37
N ALA A 122 12.20 3.56 -3.69
CA ALA A 122 13.33 3.84 -4.57
C ALA A 122 13.30 3.01 -5.87
N LEU A 123 12.31 2.13 -6.04
CA LEU A 123 12.12 1.27 -7.20
C LEU A 123 13.32 0.32 -7.45
N PHE A 124 13.25 -0.43 -8.55
CA PHE A 124 14.42 -1.11 -9.12
C PHE A 124 15.54 -0.14 -9.48
N ASP A 125 16.78 -0.62 -9.36
CA ASP A 125 18.00 0.10 -9.73
C ASP A 125 17.99 0.58 -11.19
N TYR A 126 17.48 -0.25 -12.12
CA TYR A 126 17.36 0.12 -13.53
C TYR A 126 16.27 1.17 -13.82
N ALA A 127 15.31 1.37 -12.90
CA ALA A 127 14.16 2.26 -13.10
C ALA A 127 14.32 3.60 -12.37
N ALA A 128 15.00 3.60 -11.22
CA ALA A 128 15.10 4.75 -10.32
C ALA A 128 15.58 6.05 -10.99
N GLN A 129 16.59 5.95 -11.87
CA GLN A 129 17.13 7.12 -12.58
C GLN A 129 16.07 7.78 -13.48
N ASP A 130 15.34 6.97 -14.25
CA ASP A 130 14.36 7.45 -15.22
C ASP A 130 13.07 7.91 -14.54
N GLU A 131 12.55 7.12 -13.60
CA GLU A 131 11.27 7.37 -12.97
C GLU A 131 11.35 8.47 -11.90
N ILE A 132 12.35 8.40 -11.02
CA ILE A 132 12.46 9.35 -9.91
C ILE A 132 13.12 10.64 -10.39
N PHE A 133 14.39 10.61 -10.81
CA PHE A 133 15.06 11.84 -11.23
C PHE A 133 14.50 12.40 -12.53
N GLY A 134 14.22 11.54 -13.51
CA GLY A 134 13.56 11.96 -14.75
C GLY A 134 12.13 12.46 -14.53
N GLY A 135 11.35 11.77 -13.70
CA GLY A 135 10.00 12.19 -13.34
C GLY A 135 9.96 13.53 -12.61
N MET A 136 10.85 13.71 -11.62
CA MET A 136 11.00 14.99 -10.90
C MET A 136 11.32 16.14 -11.86
N ARG A 137 12.26 15.96 -12.80
CA ARG A 137 12.56 16.98 -13.82
C ARG A 137 11.34 17.32 -14.67
N LYS A 138 10.63 16.31 -15.19
CA LYS A 138 9.41 16.51 -16.01
C LYS A 138 8.31 17.26 -15.24
N LEU A 139 8.21 17.04 -13.93
CA LEU A 139 7.25 17.69 -13.04
C LEU A 139 7.75 19.01 -12.42
N ASN A 140 8.94 19.48 -12.82
CA ASN A 140 9.60 20.69 -12.27
C ASN A 140 9.83 20.62 -10.75
N LEU A 141 10.13 19.44 -10.22
CA LEU A 141 10.55 19.21 -8.84
C LEU A 141 12.09 19.20 -8.76
N ASP A 142 12.65 19.91 -7.79
CA ASP A 142 14.10 19.97 -7.55
C ASP A 142 14.52 18.82 -6.63
N SER A 143 15.27 17.84 -7.15
CA SER A 143 15.76 16.68 -6.39
C SER A 143 16.60 17.07 -5.18
N ARG A 144 17.28 18.22 -5.21
CA ARG A 144 18.08 18.72 -4.08
C ARG A 144 17.24 19.16 -2.88
N LYS A 145 15.92 19.28 -3.07
CA LYS A 145 14.97 19.56 -1.97
C LYS A 145 14.47 18.29 -1.29
N VAL A 146 14.81 17.10 -1.79
CA VAL A 146 14.49 15.84 -1.12
C VAL A 146 15.28 15.76 0.19
N LYS A 147 14.57 15.47 1.28
CA LYS A 147 15.13 15.35 2.63
C LYS A 147 15.09 13.92 3.13
N TYR A 148 14.08 13.16 2.72
CA TYR A 148 13.88 11.79 3.14
C TYR A 148 13.47 10.93 1.95
N VAL A 149 14.01 9.71 1.90
CA VAL A 149 13.47 8.60 1.13
C VAL A 149 13.07 7.54 2.16
N ILE A 150 11.79 7.20 2.17
CA ILE A 150 11.23 6.19 3.07
C ILE A 150 10.95 4.95 2.24
N LEU A 151 11.54 3.83 2.63
CA LEU A 151 11.42 2.56 1.92
C LEU A 151 10.42 1.70 2.68
N SER A 152 9.41 1.21 1.97
CA SER A 152 8.44 0.30 2.59
C SER A 152 9.09 -0.98 3.07
N HIS A 153 9.98 -1.58 2.29
CA HIS A 153 10.70 -2.79 2.66
C HIS A 153 11.95 -3.03 1.79
N ALA A 154 12.82 -3.94 2.22
CA ALA A 154 14.10 -4.25 1.57
C ALA A 154 14.02 -5.36 0.51
N HIS A 155 13.19 -5.18 -0.52
CA HIS A 155 13.27 -5.96 -1.75
C HIS A 155 13.69 -5.08 -2.92
N ALA A 156 14.42 -5.68 -3.88
CA ALA A 156 15.04 -4.97 -4.99
C ALA A 156 14.07 -4.17 -5.85
N ASP A 157 12.79 -4.54 -5.90
CA ASP A 157 11.75 -3.82 -6.62
C ASP A 157 11.34 -2.49 -5.97
N HIS A 158 11.73 -2.26 -4.71
CA HIS A 158 11.43 -1.05 -3.93
C HIS A 158 12.67 -0.35 -3.39
N ASP A 159 13.76 -1.07 -3.19
CA ASP A 159 14.98 -0.52 -2.58
C ASP A 159 16.22 -0.59 -3.47
N GLY A 160 16.11 -1.13 -4.69
CA GLY A 160 17.22 -1.22 -5.64
C GLY A 160 17.82 0.14 -6.00
N GLY A 161 17.00 1.19 -6.08
CA GLY A 161 17.47 2.56 -6.31
C GLY A 161 18.04 3.26 -5.07
N ALA A 162 17.95 2.69 -3.87
CA ALA A 162 18.18 3.44 -2.63
C ALA A 162 19.60 4.02 -2.52
N ARG A 163 20.62 3.25 -2.93
CA ARG A 163 22.00 3.74 -2.97
C ARG A 163 22.17 4.89 -3.97
N LEU A 164 21.60 4.78 -5.17
CA LEU A 164 21.63 5.85 -6.17
C LEU A 164 21.05 7.15 -5.60
N LEU A 165 19.88 7.07 -4.96
CA LEU A 165 19.27 8.26 -4.34
C LEU A 165 20.14 8.84 -3.23
N GLN A 166 20.77 7.99 -2.41
CA GLN A 166 21.65 8.44 -1.33
C GLN A 166 22.94 9.09 -1.83
N ASP A 167 23.52 8.56 -2.91
CA ASP A 167 24.76 9.08 -3.50
C ASP A 167 24.51 10.39 -4.27
N GLU A 168 23.36 10.52 -4.96
CA GLU A 168 23.05 11.66 -5.84
C GLU A 168 22.32 12.83 -5.15
N ILE A 169 21.69 12.61 -3.99
CA ILE A 169 20.93 13.65 -3.28
C ILE A 169 21.69 14.09 -2.02
N PRO A 170 22.31 15.28 -2.02
CA PRO A 170 23.10 15.73 -0.88
C PRO A 170 22.28 15.85 0.41
N GLY A 171 22.71 15.15 1.46
CA GLY A 171 22.10 15.22 2.78
C GLY A 171 20.71 14.57 2.89
N VAL A 172 20.35 13.70 1.94
CA VAL A 172 19.13 12.89 2.06
C VAL A 172 19.27 11.86 3.16
N HIS A 173 18.18 11.62 3.88
CA HIS A 173 18.08 10.53 4.83
C HIS A 173 17.33 9.34 4.24
N LEU A 174 17.90 8.14 4.38
CA LEU A 174 17.21 6.89 4.05
C LEU A 174 16.57 6.30 5.31
N VAL A 175 15.30 5.88 5.19
CA VAL A 175 14.52 5.34 6.31
C VAL A 175 14.02 3.93 5.97
N TYR A 176 14.43 2.96 6.77
CA TYR A 176 13.98 1.55 6.69
C TYR A 176 13.54 1.07 8.08
N GLY A 177 12.72 0.02 8.12
CA GLY A 177 12.52 -0.72 9.37
C GLY A 177 13.80 -1.41 9.83
N ALA A 178 13.96 -1.58 11.14
CA ALA A 178 15.21 -2.08 11.74
C ALA A 178 15.68 -3.43 11.18
N ALA A 179 14.76 -4.39 11.05
CA ALA A 179 15.09 -5.73 10.56
C ALA A 179 15.46 -5.74 9.06
N ASP A 180 14.92 -4.79 8.29
CA ASP A 180 15.25 -4.65 6.88
C ASP A 180 16.61 -3.95 6.71
N TRP A 181 16.96 -2.99 7.57
CA TRP A 181 18.36 -2.51 7.66
C TRP A 181 19.33 -3.66 7.94
N ASP A 182 19.01 -4.53 8.88
CA ASP A 182 19.86 -5.67 9.20
C ASP A 182 19.99 -6.65 8.02
N ALA A 183 18.95 -6.79 7.19
CA ALA A 183 18.99 -7.59 5.97
C ALA A 183 19.87 -6.93 4.89
N VAL A 184 19.76 -5.62 4.69
CA VAL A 184 20.60 -4.84 3.78
C VAL A 184 22.07 -4.96 4.17
N ASP A 185 22.41 -4.74 5.45
CA ASP A 185 23.78 -4.82 5.95
C ASP A 185 24.44 -6.17 5.66
N LYS A 186 23.70 -7.26 5.90
CA LYS A 186 24.12 -8.65 5.68
C LYS A 186 24.17 -9.06 4.20
N SER A 187 23.50 -8.32 3.31
CA SER A 187 23.45 -8.68 1.90
C SER A 187 24.85 -8.66 1.28
N THR A 188 25.17 -9.73 0.54
CA THR A 188 26.38 -9.84 -0.27
C THR A 188 26.13 -9.51 -1.74
N ASN A 189 24.87 -9.38 -2.14
CA ASN A 189 24.44 -9.10 -3.51
C ASN A 189 23.14 -8.29 -3.51
N HIS A 190 23.26 -7.01 -3.16
CA HIS A 190 22.14 -6.07 -3.13
C HIS A 190 22.00 -5.38 -4.49
N ALA A 191 20.81 -5.41 -5.10
CA ALA A 191 20.55 -4.73 -6.38
C ALA A 191 20.85 -3.23 -6.27
N GLY A 192 21.44 -2.62 -7.31
CA GLY A 192 21.92 -1.23 -7.24
C GLY A 192 23.08 -0.94 -6.26
N GLY A 193 23.52 -1.93 -5.48
CA GLY A 193 24.54 -1.80 -4.45
C GLY A 193 23.99 -1.31 -3.11
N LYS A 194 24.67 -1.66 -2.01
CA LYS A 194 24.17 -1.36 -0.67
C LYS A 194 24.21 0.13 -0.34
N PRO A 195 23.09 0.74 0.08
CA PRO A 195 23.15 2.05 0.70
C PRO A 195 23.87 1.99 2.06
N LYS A 196 24.32 3.13 2.55
CA LYS A 196 24.82 3.29 3.92
C LYS A 196 23.63 3.33 4.86
N ARG A 197 23.68 2.51 5.92
CA ARG A 197 22.71 2.54 7.01
C ARG A 197 22.59 3.95 7.59
N ASP A 198 21.35 4.37 7.80
CA ASP A 198 21.02 5.71 8.25
C ASP A 198 19.90 5.68 9.31
N MET A 199 18.66 6.05 8.97
CA MET A 199 17.58 6.19 9.94
C MET A 199 16.73 4.92 10.06
N VAL A 200 16.45 4.51 11.30
CA VAL A 200 15.50 3.42 11.59
C VAL A 200 14.09 3.99 11.77
N GLY A 201 13.17 3.61 10.88
CA GLY A 201 11.76 3.91 11.02
C GLY A 201 11.11 3.07 12.12
N THR A 202 10.48 3.73 13.11
CA THR A 202 9.79 3.06 14.21
C THR A 202 8.29 3.34 14.20
N ASP A 203 7.52 2.50 14.88
CA ASP A 203 6.07 2.65 14.96
C ASP A 203 5.68 4.02 15.54
N GLY A 204 4.75 4.71 14.88
CA GLY A 204 4.28 6.04 15.26
C GLY A 204 5.25 7.17 14.94
N MET A 205 6.47 6.91 14.46
CA MET A 205 7.43 7.93 14.07
C MET A 205 6.85 8.82 12.97
N LYS A 206 6.99 10.14 13.13
CA LYS A 206 6.53 11.13 12.15
C LYS A 206 7.72 11.81 11.48
N ILE A 207 7.82 11.66 10.17
CA ILE A 207 8.82 12.34 9.33
C ILE A 207 8.13 13.51 8.65
N SER A 208 8.70 14.71 8.75
CA SER A 208 8.06 15.93 8.25
C SER A 208 9.04 16.80 7.45
N VAL A 209 8.52 17.46 6.42
CA VAL A 209 9.21 18.48 5.61
C VAL A 209 8.38 19.76 5.60
N GLY A 210 8.36 20.43 6.75
CA GLY A 210 7.50 21.59 6.96
C GLY A 210 6.05 21.19 7.20
N ASP A 211 5.15 21.54 6.28
CA ASP A 211 3.71 21.30 6.38
C ASP A 211 3.25 19.94 5.83
N ALA A 212 4.14 19.16 5.23
CA ALA A 212 3.88 17.78 4.82
C ALA A 212 4.54 16.79 5.78
N SER A 213 3.86 15.68 6.05
CA SER A 213 4.37 14.65 6.96
C SER A 213 3.87 13.26 6.66
N VAL A 214 4.70 12.26 6.97
CA VAL A 214 4.41 10.84 6.88
C VAL A 214 4.57 10.22 8.27
N GLN A 215 3.53 9.57 8.78
CA GLN A 215 3.59 8.76 10.00
C GLN A 215 3.82 7.30 9.63
N ILE A 216 4.82 6.67 10.26
CA ILE A 216 5.15 5.27 10.08
C ILE A 216 4.26 4.40 10.95
N VAL A 217 3.73 3.34 10.35
CA VAL A 217 3.09 2.21 11.03
C VAL A 217 3.85 0.95 10.64
N THR A 218 4.55 0.33 11.59
CA THR A 218 5.29 -0.90 11.31
C THR A 218 4.31 -2.03 10.98
N MET A 219 4.54 -2.73 9.88
CA MET A 219 3.64 -3.78 9.39
C MET A 219 4.43 -5.03 8.99
N PRO A 220 5.18 -5.67 9.92
CA PRO A 220 5.99 -6.83 9.61
C PRO A 220 5.14 -7.96 9.01
N GLY A 221 5.72 -8.67 8.04
CA GLY A 221 5.10 -9.81 7.36
C GLY A 221 5.69 -10.01 5.96
N HIS A 222 5.45 -9.09 5.03
CA HIS A 222 6.04 -9.19 3.69
C HIS A 222 7.58 -9.28 3.75
N THR A 223 8.17 -8.40 4.55
CA THR A 223 9.50 -8.54 5.15
C THR A 223 9.40 -8.35 6.68
N PRO A 224 10.40 -8.77 7.46
CA PRO A 224 10.42 -8.50 8.89
C PRO A 224 10.46 -7.01 9.27
N GLY A 225 10.98 -6.14 8.40
CA GLY A 225 11.09 -4.69 8.62
C GLY A 225 10.08 -3.84 7.84
N THR A 226 9.03 -4.42 7.26
CA THR A 226 8.05 -3.69 6.44
C THR A 226 7.43 -2.51 7.21
N LEU A 227 7.41 -1.34 6.56
CA LEU A 227 6.78 -0.11 6.99
C LEU A 227 5.58 0.20 6.09
N SER A 228 4.47 0.59 6.72
CA SER A 228 3.30 1.21 6.10
C SER A 228 3.16 2.66 6.58
N PHE A 229 2.35 3.46 5.90
CA PHE A 229 2.33 4.90 6.14
C PHE A 229 0.93 5.48 6.27
N LEU A 230 0.81 6.54 7.07
CA LEU A 230 -0.35 7.42 7.13
C LEU A 230 0.10 8.85 6.80
N PHE A 231 -0.55 9.49 5.84
CA PHE A 231 -0.25 10.87 5.49
C PHE A 231 -1.45 11.58 4.89
N GLU A 232 -1.41 12.91 4.93
CA GLU A 232 -2.44 13.78 4.34
C GLU A 232 -1.82 14.59 3.20
N VAL A 233 -2.56 14.70 2.10
CA VAL A 233 -2.24 15.55 0.96
C VAL A 233 -3.37 16.53 0.71
N ARG A 234 -3.11 17.56 -0.12
CA ARG A 234 -4.13 18.54 -0.49
C ARG A 234 -4.62 18.26 -1.89
N ASP A 235 -5.92 18.05 -2.04
CA ASP A 235 -6.59 17.94 -3.33
C ASP A 235 -7.48 19.17 -3.53
N ASN A 236 -7.08 20.10 -4.40
CA ASN A 236 -7.78 21.37 -4.60
C ASN A 236 -8.02 22.13 -3.28
N GLY A 237 -6.99 22.19 -2.44
CA GLY A 237 -7.01 22.83 -1.12
C GLY A 237 -7.72 22.05 -0.01
N LYS A 238 -8.31 20.87 -0.29
CA LYS A 238 -8.97 20.04 0.73
C LYS A 238 -8.07 18.89 1.19
N PRO A 239 -8.10 18.50 2.48
CA PRO A 239 -7.32 17.37 2.96
C PRO A 239 -7.83 16.05 2.40
N LEU A 240 -6.93 15.21 1.91
CA LEU A 240 -7.15 13.81 1.55
C LEU A 240 -6.22 12.94 2.40
N ARG A 241 -6.81 12.10 3.25
CA ARG A 241 -6.08 11.23 4.18
C ARG A 241 -5.88 9.85 3.57
N ILE A 242 -4.63 9.42 3.54
CA ILE A 242 -4.19 8.23 2.83
C ILE A 242 -3.57 7.24 3.80
N ALA A 243 -4.00 5.98 3.69
CA ALA A 243 -3.29 4.82 4.22
C ALA A 243 -2.50 4.15 3.09
N TYR A 244 -1.18 4.07 3.25
CA TYR A 244 -0.28 3.40 2.31
C TYR A 244 0.19 2.07 2.88
N VAL A 245 0.02 0.99 2.13
CA VAL A 245 0.43 -0.36 2.53
C VAL A 245 1.72 -0.75 1.83
N GLY A 246 2.77 -0.93 2.61
CA GLY A 246 4.14 -1.14 2.11
C GLY A 246 4.54 -2.58 1.82
N GLY A 247 3.65 -3.54 1.99
CA GLY A 247 3.97 -4.96 1.73
C GLY A 247 2.73 -5.82 1.83
N THR A 248 2.13 -6.14 0.69
CA THR A 248 0.84 -6.86 0.64
C THR A 248 1.02 -8.38 0.48
N ALA A 249 1.98 -8.80 -0.34
CA ALA A 249 2.13 -10.19 -0.76
C ALA A 249 2.70 -11.08 0.35
N ILE A 250 2.25 -12.34 0.38
CA ILE A 250 2.69 -13.35 1.35
C ILE A 250 3.25 -14.59 0.63
N PRO A 251 4.17 -15.35 1.26
CA PRO A 251 4.42 -16.74 0.91
C PRO A 251 3.18 -17.60 1.21
N PHE A 252 2.96 -18.66 0.43
CA PHE A 252 1.85 -19.60 0.62
C PHE A 252 2.23 -20.87 1.38
N ASN A 253 3.49 -20.99 1.78
CA ASN A 253 4.08 -22.16 2.45
C ASN A 253 4.76 -21.81 3.78
N ALA A 254 4.41 -20.67 4.39
CA ALA A 254 4.93 -20.28 5.70
C ALA A 254 4.24 -21.04 6.85
N ASP A 255 4.79 -20.88 8.06
CA ASP A 255 4.22 -21.46 9.27
C ASP A 255 3.09 -20.60 9.86
N ALA A 256 2.41 -21.13 10.89
CA ALA A 256 1.30 -20.44 11.55
C ALA A 256 1.74 -19.11 12.21
N ALA A 257 2.96 -19.06 12.76
CA ALA A 257 3.45 -17.88 13.46
C ALA A 257 3.65 -16.70 12.50
N TYR A 258 4.15 -16.96 11.29
CA TYR A 258 4.22 -15.98 10.22
C TYR A 258 2.83 -15.39 9.89
N TYR A 259 1.85 -16.26 9.59
CA TYR A 259 0.53 -15.79 9.19
C TYR A 259 -0.18 -15.05 10.31
N ASP A 260 -0.09 -15.55 11.55
CA ASP A 260 -0.67 -14.89 12.73
C ASP A 260 -0.03 -13.50 12.95
N GLY A 261 1.28 -13.39 12.75
CA GLY A 261 2.01 -12.13 12.79
C GLY A 261 1.55 -11.13 11.73
N TYR A 262 1.42 -11.56 10.47
CA TYR A 262 0.96 -10.70 9.37
C TYR A 262 -0.51 -10.29 9.52
N ILE A 263 -1.38 -11.18 10.00
CA ILE A 263 -2.78 -10.85 10.33
C ILE A 263 -2.82 -9.79 11.44
N ALA A 264 -2.00 -9.94 12.48
CA ALA A 264 -1.94 -8.97 13.57
C ALA A 264 -1.43 -7.60 13.11
N SER A 265 -0.40 -7.56 12.25
CA SER A 265 0.14 -6.32 11.70
C SER A 265 -0.85 -5.64 10.75
N SER A 266 -1.56 -6.41 9.92
CA SER A 266 -2.66 -5.92 9.07
C SER A 266 -3.80 -5.33 9.90
N LYS A 267 -4.23 -6.00 10.99
CA LYS A 267 -5.25 -5.47 11.91
C LYS A 267 -4.82 -4.17 12.58
N LYS A 268 -3.54 -4.06 12.97
CA LYS A 268 -2.98 -2.83 13.52
C LYS A 268 -3.03 -1.69 12.51
N MET A 269 -2.59 -1.92 11.27
CA MET A 269 -2.62 -0.91 10.21
C MET A 269 -4.07 -0.52 9.84
N ALA A 270 -4.99 -1.47 9.80
CA ALA A 270 -6.41 -1.22 9.56
C ALA A 270 -7.01 -0.29 10.62
N LYS A 271 -6.71 -0.55 11.89
CA LYS A 271 -7.13 0.31 13.01
C LYS A 271 -6.50 1.70 12.89
N ALA A 272 -5.20 1.79 12.62
CA ALA A 272 -4.52 3.07 12.48
C ALA A 272 -5.09 3.91 11.33
N ALA A 273 -5.40 3.29 10.19
CA ALA A 273 -6.07 3.93 9.06
C ALA A 273 -7.47 4.46 9.41
N ALA A 274 -8.25 3.66 10.15
CA ALA A 274 -9.57 4.07 10.62
C ALA A 274 -9.51 5.24 11.62
N ASP A 275 -8.61 5.16 12.60
CA ASP A 275 -8.40 6.22 13.60
C ASP A 275 -7.90 7.53 12.95
N PHE A 276 -7.07 7.41 11.91
CA PHE A 276 -6.60 8.55 11.12
C PHE A 276 -7.72 9.15 10.23
N GLY A 277 -8.79 8.40 9.97
CA GLY A 277 -9.86 8.80 9.06
C GLY A 277 -9.43 8.74 7.60
N ALA A 278 -8.61 7.76 7.24
CA ALA A 278 -8.20 7.55 5.85
C ALA A 278 -9.41 7.21 4.97
N THR A 279 -9.55 7.92 3.85
CA THR A 279 -10.54 7.63 2.82
C THR A 279 -9.89 7.18 1.51
N ALA A 280 -8.57 7.35 1.39
CA ALA A 280 -7.77 6.83 0.31
C ALA A 280 -6.85 5.70 0.78
N LEU A 281 -6.64 4.73 -0.11
CA LEU A 281 -5.65 3.67 0.07
C LEU A 281 -4.69 3.65 -1.12
N MET A 282 -3.40 3.57 -0.80
CA MET A 282 -2.31 3.41 -1.76
C MET A 282 -1.45 2.22 -1.35
N SER A 283 -0.63 1.72 -2.26
CA SER A 283 0.36 0.69 -1.97
C SER A 283 1.61 0.89 -2.81
N ASN A 284 2.60 0.04 -2.57
CA ASN A 284 3.83 -0.01 -3.33
C ASN A 284 3.71 -0.70 -4.70
N HIS A 285 2.57 -1.31 -5.01
CA HIS A 285 2.34 -1.99 -6.29
C HIS A 285 0.99 -1.59 -6.91
N THR A 286 1.01 -1.21 -8.19
CA THR A 286 -0.19 -0.87 -8.98
C THR A 286 -1.21 -2.02 -8.98
N GLU A 287 -0.78 -3.27 -8.86
CA GLU A 287 -1.66 -4.44 -8.72
C GLU A 287 -2.68 -4.28 -7.58
N PHE A 288 -2.30 -3.70 -6.45
CA PHE A 288 -3.16 -3.67 -5.26
C PHE A 288 -4.03 -2.42 -5.17
N ASP A 289 -3.63 -1.32 -5.80
CA ASP A 289 -4.28 -0.03 -5.66
C ASP A 289 -4.68 0.63 -6.99
N ASN A 290 -4.32 0.05 -8.13
CA ASN A 290 -4.41 0.65 -9.46
C ASN A 290 -3.63 1.98 -9.58
N GLY A 291 -2.54 2.12 -8.84
CA GLY A 291 -1.78 3.36 -8.64
C GLY A 291 -1.38 4.07 -9.92
N PHE A 292 -0.74 3.38 -10.87
CA PHE A 292 -0.37 3.93 -12.17
C PHE A 292 -1.59 4.50 -12.92
N PHE A 293 -2.67 3.73 -13.04
CA PHE A 293 -3.86 4.14 -13.78
C PHE A 293 -4.59 5.30 -13.11
N LYS A 294 -4.73 5.27 -11.78
CA LYS A 294 -5.36 6.35 -11.00
C LYS A 294 -4.55 7.64 -11.06
N ALA A 295 -3.23 7.56 -10.97
CA ALA A 295 -2.37 8.74 -11.07
C ALA A 295 -2.54 9.48 -12.40
N HIS A 296 -2.66 8.73 -13.51
CA HIS A 296 -2.79 9.29 -14.86
C HIS A 296 -4.21 9.74 -15.24
N THR A 297 -5.18 9.51 -14.36
CA THR A 297 -6.55 10.02 -14.52
C THR A 297 -6.84 11.20 -13.59
N ALA A 298 -6.02 11.42 -12.55
CA ALA A 298 -6.25 12.45 -11.53
C ALA A 298 -6.33 13.88 -12.08
N ALA A 299 -5.56 14.22 -13.12
CA ALA A 299 -5.59 15.54 -13.76
C ALA A 299 -6.78 15.71 -14.74
N ASN A 300 -7.40 14.61 -15.18
CA ASN A 300 -8.47 14.60 -16.18
C ASN A 300 -9.88 14.59 -15.56
N ARG A 301 -9.97 14.81 -14.25
CA ARG A 301 -11.23 14.85 -13.51
C ARG A 301 -12.08 16.05 -13.91
N LYS A 302 -13.39 15.86 -13.97
CA LYS A 302 -14.34 16.98 -14.09
C LYS A 302 -14.42 17.75 -12.77
N PRO A 303 -14.80 19.05 -12.81
CA PRO A 303 -15.04 19.81 -11.59
C PRO A 303 -16.02 19.09 -10.65
N GLY A 304 -15.61 18.89 -9.40
CA GLY A 304 -16.40 18.19 -8.38
C GLY A 304 -16.23 16.67 -8.32
N GLU A 305 -15.51 16.05 -9.27
CA GLU A 305 -15.15 14.64 -9.16
C GLU A 305 -14.07 14.43 -8.09
N ALA A 306 -14.29 13.45 -7.22
CA ALA A 306 -13.35 13.07 -6.17
C ALA A 306 -12.00 12.62 -6.77
N ASN A 307 -10.93 12.74 -5.99
CA ASN A 307 -9.63 12.22 -6.39
C ASN A 307 -9.73 10.70 -6.65
N PRO A 308 -9.11 10.11 -7.69
CA PRO A 308 -9.29 8.69 -8.01
C PRO A 308 -8.82 7.73 -6.90
N PHE A 309 -8.01 8.23 -5.96
CA PHE A 309 -7.59 7.49 -4.78
C PHE A 309 -8.60 7.56 -3.62
N ASP A 310 -9.50 8.55 -3.60
CA ASP A 310 -10.52 8.70 -2.56
C ASP A 310 -11.65 7.68 -2.77
N ALA A 311 -11.47 6.50 -2.18
CA ALA A 311 -12.41 5.38 -2.28
C ALA A 311 -13.44 5.36 -1.13
N GLY A 312 -13.29 6.24 -0.15
CA GLY A 312 -14.07 6.27 1.08
C GLY A 312 -13.58 5.28 2.14
N ALA A 313 -13.81 5.61 3.41
CA ALA A 313 -13.35 4.83 4.56
C ALA A 313 -13.83 3.37 4.54
N ALA A 314 -15.04 3.11 4.01
CA ALA A 314 -15.56 1.76 3.87
C ALA A 314 -14.74 0.92 2.89
N ALA A 315 -14.28 1.49 1.77
CA ALA A 315 -13.42 0.77 0.82
C ALA A 315 -12.04 0.50 1.42
N VAL A 316 -11.46 1.47 2.14
CA VAL A 316 -10.20 1.29 2.89
C VAL A 316 -10.32 0.14 3.89
N ALA A 317 -11.40 0.09 4.68
CA ALA A 317 -11.63 -1.00 5.62
C ALA A 317 -11.77 -2.37 4.92
N ARG A 318 -12.45 -2.41 3.76
CA ARG A 318 -12.60 -3.64 2.97
C ARG A 318 -11.26 -4.15 2.42
N TYR A 319 -10.32 -3.29 2.05
CA TYR A 319 -8.98 -3.74 1.65
C TYR A 319 -8.33 -4.61 2.73
N PHE A 320 -8.36 -4.15 3.99
CA PHE A 320 -7.77 -4.90 5.10
C PHE A 320 -8.54 -6.20 5.39
N ALA A 321 -9.86 -6.22 5.19
CA ALA A 321 -10.65 -7.45 5.28
C ALA A 321 -10.20 -8.48 4.23
N VAL A 322 -9.97 -8.08 2.97
CA VAL A 322 -9.41 -8.97 1.93
C VAL A 322 -8.07 -9.55 2.38
N VAL A 323 -7.14 -8.70 2.85
CA VAL A 323 -5.83 -9.13 3.31
C VAL A 323 -5.95 -10.16 4.44
N GLN A 324 -6.78 -9.88 5.44
CA GLN A 324 -6.93 -10.73 6.63
C GLN A 324 -7.61 -12.06 6.30
N ASP A 325 -8.68 -12.04 5.51
CA ASP A 325 -9.42 -13.25 5.13
C ASP A 325 -8.57 -14.15 4.23
N CYS A 326 -7.91 -13.59 3.21
CA CYS A 326 -7.03 -14.36 2.33
C CYS A 326 -5.81 -14.93 3.09
N THR A 327 -5.21 -14.16 3.99
CA THR A 327 -4.08 -14.66 4.80
C THR A 327 -4.53 -15.77 5.74
N THR A 328 -5.71 -15.65 6.35
CA THR A 328 -6.28 -16.70 7.20
C THR A 328 -6.55 -17.98 6.37
N ALA A 329 -7.07 -17.84 5.15
CA ALA A 329 -7.25 -18.98 4.25
C ALA A 329 -5.91 -19.64 3.87
N ALA A 330 -4.86 -18.84 3.60
CA ALA A 330 -3.51 -19.34 3.32
C ALA A 330 -2.92 -20.10 4.52
N ARG A 331 -3.13 -19.60 5.75
CA ARG A 331 -2.74 -20.27 6.99
C ARG A 331 -3.38 -21.64 7.14
N ILE A 332 -4.69 -21.73 6.95
CA ILE A 332 -5.42 -23.01 7.05
C ILE A 332 -4.91 -24.00 6.00
N ARG A 333 -4.68 -23.55 4.77
CA ARG A 333 -4.12 -24.39 3.69
C ARG A 333 -2.72 -24.92 4.03
N ALA A 334 -1.86 -24.05 4.55
CA ALA A 334 -0.46 -24.39 4.82
C ALA A 334 -0.28 -25.24 6.09
N THR A 335 -1.15 -25.07 7.09
CA THR A 335 -0.93 -25.63 8.45
C THR A 335 -2.01 -26.60 8.91
N GLY A 336 -3.14 -26.67 8.19
CA GLY A 336 -4.32 -27.43 8.59
C GLY A 336 -5.07 -26.84 9.79
N LYS A 337 -4.75 -25.59 10.18
CA LYS A 337 -5.28 -24.92 11.39
C LYS A 337 -5.64 -23.46 11.14
#